data_AF-A0A669D6D8-F1
#
_entry.id   AF-A0A669D6D8-F1
#
_cell.length_a   1.000
_cell.length_b   1.000
_cell.length_c   1.000
_cell.angle_alpha   90.00
_cell.angle_beta   90.00
_cell.angle_gamma   90.00
#
_symmetry.space_group_name_H-M   'P 1'
#
loop_
_entity.id
_entity.type
_entity.pdbx_description
1 polymer ?
#
loop_
_entity_poly.entity_id
_entity_poly.type
_entity_poly.pdbx_seq_one_letter_code
_entity_poly.pdbx_strand_id
1 'polypeptide(L)'
;MIFYQDHIFFQRFRPESLTCYYFSHYCLFRLSVCNLSERSCETLSSLLSSQPSSLRELDLSNNDLKDSGVKVLSYGLESLYCKLEILRLSGCLITEEGCKSLVSAFSLNSSHLKELDLSYNNPGEAGVKMLEQLRLDTLRVEPAGVRWLTPGLRKYSCQLTIDTNTVNRNLRL
;
A
#
# COMPACT_ATOMS: atom_id res chain seq x y z
N MET A 1 -37.82 0.38 1.33
CA MET A 1 -38.46 -0.30 0.19
C MET A 1 -37.43 -1.25 -0.39
N ILE A 2 -37.67 -2.56 -0.27
CA ILE A 2 -36.71 -3.63 -0.54
C ILE A 2 -36.93 -4.09 -1.99
N PHE A 3 -35.87 -4.19 -2.78
CA PHE A 3 -35.88 -4.88 -4.06
C PHE A 3 -34.93 -6.09 -3.95
N TYR A 4 -35.40 -7.26 -4.39
CA TYR A 4 -34.61 -8.49 -4.44
C TYR A 4 -34.14 -8.72 -5.87
N GLN A 5 -32.83 -8.74 -6.08
CA GLN A 5 -32.22 -9.48 -7.17
C GLN A 5 -30.77 -9.81 -6.78
N ASP A 6 -30.43 -11.10 -6.83
CA ASP A 6 -29.08 -11.67 -6.70
C ASP A 6 -28.29 -11.28 -5.44
N HIS A 7 -28.67 -11.90 -4.32
CA HIS A 7 -27.85 -12.18 -3.12
C HIS A 7 -27.04 -11.06 -2.44
N ILE A 8 -27.32 -9.79 -2.71
CA ILE A 8 -26.61 -8.67 -2.05
C ILE A 8 -27.55 -7.93 -1.10
N PHE A 9 -27.27 -8.00 0.21
CA PHE A 9 -27.87 -7.10 1.20
C PHE A 9 -27.21 -5.71 1.10
N PHE A 10 -27.92 -4.73 0.57
CA PHE A 10 -27.55 -3.32 0.69
C PHE A 10 -28.20 -2.73 1.94
N GLN A 11 -27.42 -2.44 2.99
CA GLN A 11 -27.82 -1.44 3.98
C GLN A 11 -27.01 -0.17 3.79
N ARG A 12 -27.75 0.92 3.57
CA ARG A 12 -27.26 2.27 3.36
C ARG A 12 -26.87 2.86 4.72
N PHE A 13 -25.59 3.10 4.94
CA PHE A 13 -25.10 3.95 6.03
C PHE A 13 -24.10 4.99 5.47
N ARG A 14 -24.34 6.26 5.84
CA ARG A 14 -23.45 7.42 5.66
C ARG A 14 -22.80 7.74 7.03
N PRO A 15 -21.71 8.55 7.12
CA PRO A 15 -20.47 8.53 6.34
C PRO A 15 -19.23 8.77 7.24
N GLU A 16 -18.36 7.80 7.47
CA GLU A 16 -17.00 8.00 8.04
C GLU A 16 -16.16 6.77 7.64
N SER A 17 -15.56 6.83 6.46
CA SER A 17 -15.17 5.65 5.67
C SER A 17 -13.91 4.95 6.19
N LEU A 18 -14.10 3.81 6.85
CA LEU A 18 -13.20 2.66 6.80
C LEU A 18 -14.05 1.47 6.35
N THR A 19 -14.09 1.20 5.05
CA THR A 19 -14.79 0.04 4.51
C THR A 19 -13.98 -1.23 4.78
N CYS A 20 -14.22 -1.87 5.92
CA CYS A 20 -13.70 -3.19 6.25
C CYS A 20 -14.62 -4.28 5.68
N TYR A 21 -14.14 -5.10 4.75
CA TYR A 21 -14.85 -6.29 4.30
C TYR A 21 -14.28 -7.52 5.03
N TYR A 22 -15.08 -8.17 5.88
CA TYR A 22 -14.75 -9.45 6.49
C TYR A 22 -15.14 -10.59 5.53
N PHE A 23 -14.16 -11.32 5.00
CA PHE A 23 -14.39 -12.65 4.44
C PHE A 23 -13.66 -13.69 5.31
N SER A 24 -14.44 -14.62 5.86
CA SER A 24 -13.96 -15.74 6.66
C SER A 24 -13.00 -16.61 5.84
N HIS A 25 -11.87 -17.01 6.43
CA HIS A 25 -10.74 -17.80 5.92
C HIS A 25 -9.59 -17.10 5.18
N TYR A 26 -9.75 -15.88 4.68
CA TYR A 26 -8.64 -15.06 4.15
C TYR A 26 -8.72 -13.68 4.78
N CYS A 27 -7.94 -13.45 5.83
CA CYS A 27 -7.96 -12.16 6.52
C CYS A 27 -7.16 -11.15 5.69
N LEU A 28 -7.87 -10.42 4.83
CA LEU A 28 -7.41 -9.30 4.02
C LEU A 28 -7.81 -7.98 4.69
N PHE A 29 -6.86 -7.05 4.82
CA PHE A 29 -7.12 -5.70 5.33
C PHE A 29 -6.65 -4.67 4.32
N ARG A 30 -7.59 -3.90 3.75
CA ARG A 30 -7.31 -2.89 2.73
C ARG A 30 -7.67 -1.50 3.26
N LEU A 31 -6.67 -0.62 3.31
CA LEU A 31 -6.78 0.79 3.68
C LEU A 31 -6.25 1.69 2.55
N SER A 32 -6.48 1.32 1.30
CA SER A 32 -5.99 2.09 0.15
C SER A 32 -6.70 3.44 0.04
N VAL A 33 -5.95 4.51 -0.23
CA VAL A 33 -6.46 5.90 -0.36
C VAL A 33 -7.14 6.41 0.94
N CYS A 34 -6.69 5.97 2.11
CA CYS A 34 -7.32 6.29 3.40
C CYS A 34 -6.73 7.52 4.13
N ASN A 35 -5.88 8.33 3.48
CA ASN A 35 -5.19 9.47 4.11
C ASN A 35 -4.59 9.11 5.49
N LEU A 36 -3.87 7.99 5.52
CA LEU A 36 -3.33 7.43 6.76
C LEU A 36 -2.35 8.39 7.44
N SER A 37 -2.50 8.54 8.75
CA SER A 37 -1.59 9.33 9.58
C SER A 37 -0.48 8.45 10.17
N GLU A 38 0.53 9.07 10.77
CA GLU A 38 1.57 8.36 11.53
C GLU A 38 0.96 7.50 12.66
N ARG A 39 -0.03 8.04 13.37
CA ARG A 39 -0.78 7.31 14.41
C ARG A 39 -1.53 6.08 13.86
N SER A 40 -1.98 6.14 12.61
CA SER A 40 -2.56 4.98 11.93
C SER A 40 -1.51 3.89 11.70
N CYS A 41 -0.26 4.27 11.37
CA CYS A 41 0.86 3.34 11.24
C CYS A 41 1.26 2.71 12.59
N GLU A 42 1.25 3.47 13.69
CA GLU A 42 1.48 2.94 15.04
C GLU A 42 0.42 1.91 15.44
N THR A 43 -0.84 2.19 15.12
CA THR A 43 -1.97 1.28 15.39
C THR A 43 -1.83 -0.01 14.57
N LEU A 44 -1.49 0.10 13.28
CA LEU A 44 -1.23 -1.05 12.41
C LEU A 44 -0.02 -1.86 12.90
N SER A 45 1.06 -1.19 13.31
CA SER A 45 2.27 -1.82 13.86
C SER A 45 1.96 -2.61 15.14
N SER A 46 1.13 -2.02 16.02
CA SER A 46 0.62 -2.70 17.21
C SER A 46 -0.26 -3.90 16.87
N LEU A 47 -1.09 -3.81 15.82
CA LEU A 47 -1.94 -4.91 15.36
C LEU A 47 -1.13 -6.05 14.72
N LEU A 48 -0.07 -5.73 13.98
CA LEU A 48 0.85 -6.72 13.40
C LEU A 48 1.70 -7.41 14.48
N SER A 49 2.00 -6.71 15.58
CA SER A 49 2.79 -7.25 16.69
C SER A 49 1.96 -7.95 17.77
N SER A 50 0.67 -7.65 17.91
CA SER A 50 -0.20 -8.22 18.96
C SER A 50 -0.95 -9.47 18.50
N GLN A 51 -0.83 -10.55 19.29
CA GLN A 51 -1.42 -11.87 19.06
C GLN A 51 -1.01 -12.52 17.70
N PRO A 52 -1.15 -13.85 17.53
CA PRO A 52 -0.98 -14.45 16.21
C PRO A 52 -2.00 -13.86 15.24
N SER A 53 -1.55 -12.91 14.41
CA SER A 53 -2.44 -12.27 13.46
C SER A 53 -2.86 -13.31 12.42
N SER A 54 -4.16 -13.41 12.17
CA SER A 54 -4.70 -14.14 11.03
C SER A 54 -4.49 -13.38 9.71
N LEU A 55 -3.98 -12.15 9.79
CA LEU A 55 -3.77 -11.27 8.65
C LEU A 55 -2.77 -11.89 7.67
N ARG A 56 -3.25 -12.10 6.44
CA ARG A 56 -2.45 -12.64 5.33
C ARG A 56 -2.14 -11.59 4.30
N GLU A 57 -3.03 -10.62 4.14
CA GLU A 57 -2.88 -9.60 3.11
C GLU A 57 -3.14 -8.22 3.69
N LEU A 58 -2.21 -7.30 3.45
CA LEU A 58 -2.30 -5.91 3.87
C LEU A 58 -2.07 -5.00 2.67
N ASP A 59 -3.06 -4.20 2.34
CA ASP A 59 -3.01 -3.25 1.23
C ASP A 59 -3.16 -1.82 1.74
N LEU A 60 -2.05 -1.08 1.77
CA LEU A 60 -1.98 0.33 2.16
C LEU A 60 -1.68 1.23 0.97
N SER A 61 -1.86 0.75 -0.27
CA SER A 61 -1.47 1.47 -1.48
C SER A 61 -2.11 2.85 -1.56
N ASN A 62 -1.44 3.80 -2.22
CA ASN A 62 -1.89 5.17 -2.44
C ASN A 62 -2.08 6.01 -1.16
N ASN A 63 -1.39 5.67 -0.08
CA ASN A 63 -1.28 6.52 1.11
C ASN A 63 0.09 7.17 1.18
N ASP A 64 0.18 8.43 1.58
CA ASP A 64 1.45 9.15 1.67
C ASP A 64 2.23 8.77 2.94
N LEU A 65 2.50 7.47 3.12
CA LEU A 65 3.17 6.88 4.28
C LEU A 65 4.60 7.40 4.43
N LYS A 66 5.31 7.55 3.31
CA LYS A 66 6.74 7.89 3.25
C LYS A 66 7.60 6.87 4.00
N ASP A 67 8.90 7.11 4.06
CA ASP A 67 9.83 6.25 4.79
C ASP A 67 9.53 6.21 6.29
N SER A 68 9.02 7.31 6.88
CA SER A 68 8.65 7.37 8.29
C SER A 68 7.51 6.41 8.65
N GLY A 69 6.44 6.36 7.85
CA GLY A 69 5.33 5.44 8.07
C GLY A 69 5.77 3.99 7.91
N VAL A 70 6.61 3.71 6.90
CA VAL A 70 7.18 2.37 6.69
C VAL A 70 8.07 1.94 7.85
N LYS A 71 8.88 2.84 8.40
CA LYS A 71 9.71 2.56 9.57
C LYS A 71 8.88 2.23 10.82
N VAL A 72 7.73 2.88 11.02
CA VAL A 72 6.83 2.53 12.13
C VAL A 72 6.19 1.17 11.89
N LEU A 73 5.75 0.89 10.66
CA LEU A 73 5.19 -0.40 10.27
C LEU A 73 6.20 -1.54 10.40
N SER A 74 7.49 -1.28 10.14
CA SER A 74 8.54 -2.30 10.18
C SER A 74 8.67 -2.93 11.56
N TYR A 75 8.51 -2.17 12.65
CA TYR A 75 8.49 -2.72 14.01
C TYR A 75 7.39 -3.77 14.24
N GLY A 76 6.25 -3.62 13.58
CA GLY A 76 5.16 -4.59 13.65
C GLY A 76 5.45 -5.83 12.80
N LEU A 77 6.07 -5.64 11.63
CA LEU A 77 6.47 -6.72 10.72
C LEU A 77 7.62 -7.57 11.27
N GLU A 78 8.45 -7.02 12.16
CA GLU A 78 9.52 -7.75 12.88
C GLU A 78 9.00 -8.81 13.85
N SER A 79 7.71 -8.76 14.20
CA SER A 79 7.08 -9.69 15.13
C SER A 79 7.06 -11.12 14.58
N LEU A 80 7.49 -12.08 15.42
CA LEU A 80 7.38 -13.53 15.15
C LEU A 80 5.94 -14.01 14.94
N TYR A 81 4.96 -13.21 15.35
CA TYR A 81 3.53 -13.52 15.19
C TYR A 81 2.96 -13.02 13.86
N CYS A 82 3.73 -12.25 13.08
CA CYS A 82 3.31 -11.73 11.80
C CYS A 82 3.31 -12.85 10.75
N LYS A 83 2.13 -13.18 10.25
CA LYS A 83 1.94 -14.21 9.21
C LYS A 83 1.54 -13.61 7.86
N LEU A 84 1.96 -12.37 7.62
CA LEU A 84 1.63 -11.65 6.40
C LEU A 84 2.28 -12.33 5.19
N GLU A 85 1.48 -12.64 4.18
CA GLU A 85 1.92 -13.26 2.92
C GLU A 85 2.00 -12.23 1.79
N ILE A 86 1.14 -11.21 1.82
CA ILE A 86 1.06 -10.16 0.80
C ILE A 86 1.07 -8.77 1.45
N LEU A 87 2.00 -7.92 1.02
CA LEU A 87 2.05 -6.51 1.41
C LEU A 87 2.03 -5.62 0.16
N ARG A 88 1.05 -4.72 0.09
CA ARG A 88 0.95 -3.72 -0.98
C ARG A 88 1.13 -2.32 -0.43
N LEU A 89 2.17 -1.65 -0.93
CA LEU A 89 2.59 -0.29 -0.59
C LEU A 89 2.77 0.53 -1.87
N SER A 90 2.02 0.20 -2.92
CA SER A 90 2.12 0.90 -4.21
C SER A 90 1.78 2.37 -4.04
N GLY A 91 2.59 3.28 -4.60
CA GLY A 91 2.29 4.71 -4.55
C GLY A 91 2.34 5.30 -3.14
N CYS A 92 3.27 4.87 -2.29
CA CYS A 92 3.36 5.30 -0.89
C CYS A 92 4.45 6.33 -0.58
N LEU A 93 5.10 6.87 -1.62
CA LEU A 93 6.22 7.82 -1.51
C LEU A 93 7.44 7.23 -0.78
N ILE A 94 7.68 5.94 -0.97
CA ILE A 94 8.78 5.19 -0.36
C ILE A 94 10.06 5.41 -1.15
N THR A 95 11.16 5.63 -0.44
CA THR A 95 12.50 5.77 -1.01
C THR A 95 13.39 4.57 -0.64
N GLU A 96 14.68 4.66 -0.96
CA GLU A 96 15.68 3.67 -0.55
C GLU A 96 15.67 3.42 0.97
N GLU A 97 15.48 4.46 1.79
CA GLU A 97 15.48 4.34 3.25
C GLU A 97 14.31 3.50 3.77
N GLY A 98 13.11 3.69 3.21
CA GLY A 98 11.96 2.85 3.55
C GLY A 98 12.16 1.40 3.10
N CYS A 99 12.82 1.17 1.95
CA CYS A 99 13.16 -0.18 1.49
C CYS A 99 14.13 -0.87 2.46
N LYS A 100 15.12 -0.14 2.99
CA LYS A 100 16.04 -0.64 4.00
C LYS A 100 15.31 -1.06 5.28
N SER A 101 14.33 -0.29 5.74
CA SER A 101 13.48 -0.66 6.89
C SER A 101 12.63 -1.91 6.62
N LEU A 102 12.10 -2.08 5.41
CA LEU A 102 11.36 -3.30 5.05
C LEU A 102 12.28 -4.53 5.03
N VAL A 103 13.45 -4.40 4.41
CA VAL A 103 14.43 -5.49 4.32
C VAL A 103 14.89 -5.91 5.72
N SER A 104 15.16 -4.96 6.63
CA SER A 104 15.53 -5.31 8.01
C SER A 104 14.42 -6.06 8.73
N ALA A 105 13.16 -5.65 8.56
CA ALA A 105 12.04 -6.32 9.21
C ALA A 105 11.85 -7.76 8.70
N PHE A 106 11.92 -7.96 7.39
CA PHE A 106 11.71 -9.27 6.80
C PHE A 106 12.90 -10.22 7.00
N SER A 107 14.14 -9.69 7.03
CA SER A 107 15.35 -10.49 7.28
C SER A 107 15.39 -11.11 8.68
N LEU A 108 14.71 -10.48 9.65
CA LEU A 108 14.72 -10.96 11.02
C LEU A 108 13.80 -12.16 11.21
N ASN A 109 12.56 -12.13 10.70
CA ASN A 109 11.54 -13.12 11.15
C ASN A 109 10.43 -13.47 10.15
N SER A 110 10.43 -12.95 8.91
CA SER A 110 9.27 -13.09 8.02
C SER A 110 9.52 -14.03 6.84
N SER A 111 9.55 -15.34 7.12
CA SER A 111 9.64 -16.38 6.08
C SER A 111 8.33 -16.60 5.31
N HIS A 112 7.27 -15.87 5.64
CA HIS A 112 5.93 -16.07 5.10
C HIS A 112 5.57 -15.09 3.99
N LEU A 113 6.28 -13.96 3.86
CA LEU A 113 6.00 -13.00 2.81
C LEU A 113 6.33 -13.61 1.45
N LYS A 114 5.35 -13.61 0.56
CA LYS A 114 5.46 -14.12 -0.82
C LYS A 114 5.36 -13.01 -1.84
N GLU A 115 4.57 -11.97 -1.54
CA GLU A 115 4.36 -10.85 -2.45
C GLU A 115 4.59 -9.51 -1.77
N LEU A 116 5.44 -8.69 -2.40
CA LEU A 116 5.65 -7.29 -2.05
C LEU A 116 5.44 -6.40 -3.28
N ASP A 117 4.47 -5.51 -3.17
CA ASP A 117 4.18 -4.51 -4.20
C ASP A 117 4.62 -3.11 -3.74
N LEU A 118 5.70 -2.63 -4.33
CA LEU A 118 6.27 -1.30 -4.15
C LEU A 118 6.22 -0.49 -5.46
N SER A 119 5.38 -0.88 -6.41
CA SER A 119 5.19 -0.10 -7.65
C SER A 119 4.82 1.36 -7.35
N TYR A 120 5.14 2.26 -8.26
CA TYR A 120 4.90 3.69 -8.09
C TYR A 120 5.54 4.30 -6.82
N ASN A 121 6.69 3.77 -6.38
CA ASN A 121 7.59 4.39 -5.40
C ASN A 121 8.94 4.75 -6.05
N ASN A 122 9.92 5.21 -5.26
CA ASN A 122 11.28 5.48 -5.74
C ASN A 122 12.34 4.76 -4.90
N PRO A 123 12.38 3.41 -4.93
CA PRO A 123 13.33 2.62 -4.14
C PRO A 123 14.81 2.90 -4.46
N GLY A 124 15.11 3.49 -5.63
CA GLY A 124 16.48 3.62 -6.13
C GLY A 124 17.10 2.27 -6.52
N GLU A 125 18.22 2.31 -7.22
CA GLU A 125 18.91 1.08 -7.66
C GLU A 125 19.39 0.24 -6.46
N ALA A 126 19.94 0.90 -5.44
CA ALA A 126 20.39 0.23 -4.23
C ALA A 126 19.23 -0.40 -3.44
N GLY A 127 18.10 0.30 -3.31
CA GLY A 127 16.92 -0.25 -2.62
C GLY A 127 16.33 -1.47 -3.35
N VAL A 128 16.25 -1.44 -4.69
CA VAL A 128 15.82 -2.61 -5.48
C VAL A 128 16.76 -3.80 -5.25
N LYS A 129 18.07 -3.57 -5.29
CA LYS A 129 19.08 -4.62 -5.04
C LYS A 129 19.00 -5.21 -3.63
N MET A 130 18.57 -4.43 -2.62
CA MET A 130 18.33 -4.94 -1.27
C MET A 130 17.05 -5.78 -1.22
N LEU A 131 15.97 -5.34 -1.88
CA LEU A 131 14.68 -6.04 -1.90
C LEU A 131 14.74 -7.40 -2.62
N GLU A 132 15.53 -7.51 -3.69
CA GLU A 132 15.74 -8.77 -4.40
C GLU A 132 16.35 -9.87 -3.52
N GLN A 133 17.05 -9.51 -2.44
CA GLN A 133 17.62 -10.47 -1.49
C GLN A 133 16.55 -11.19 -0.66
N LEU A 134 15.31 -10.67 -0.61
CA LEU A 134 14.21 -11.27 0.13
C LEU A 134 13.63 -12.54 -0.53
N ARG A 135 14.00 -12.84 -1.79
CA ARG A 135 13.60 -14.06 -2.52
C ARG A 135 12.08 -14.34 -2.51
N LEU A 136 11.30 -13.28 -2.68
CA LEU A 136 9.84 -13.35 -2.76
C LEU A 136 9.38 -14.02 -4.06
N ASP A 137 8.22 -14.68 -4.03
CA ASP A 137 7.57 -15.23 -5.24
C ASP A 137 7.20 -14.13 -6.23
N THR A 138 6.84 -12.94 -5.72
CA THR A 138 6.49 -11.77 -6.51
C THR A 138 7.00 -10.50 -5.86
N LEU A 139 7.88 -9.78 -6.56
CA LEU A 139 8.37 -8.46 -6.18
C LEU A 139 8.04 -7.48 -7.31
N ARG A 140 7.26 -6.44 -7.01
CA ARG A 140 6.95 -5.35 -7.96
C ARG A 140 7.59 -4.07 -7.49
N VAL A 141 8.47 -3.50 -8.30
CA VAL A 141 9.26 -2.29 -7.97
C VAL A 141 9.24 -1.26 -9.09
N GLU A 142 8.23 -1.28 -9.97
CA GLU A 142 8.11 -0.35 -11.08
C GLU A 142 8.21 1.10 -10.57
N PRO A 143 9.30 1.82 -10.89
CA PRO A 143 9.57 3.09 -10.25
C PRO A 143 8.63 4.16 -10.80
N ALA A 144 8.16 4.99 -9.90
CA ALA A 144 7.49 6.23 -10.23
C ALA A 144 8.56 7.28 -10.54
N GLY A 145 8.54 7.87 -11.74
CA GLY A 145 9.39 9.04 -12.02
C GLY A 145 9.18 10.15 -10.97
N VAL A 146 10.14 11.09 -10.86
CA VAL A 146 10.19 12.12 -9.79
C VAL A 146 8.85 12.84 -9.51
N ARG A 147 8.00 13.01 -10.53
CA ARG A 147 6.66 13.62 -10.41
C ARG A 147 5.72 12.94 -9.42
N TRP A 148 5.89 11.65 -9.19
CA TRP A 148 5.02 10.85 -8.31
C TRP A 148 5.49 10.86 -6.85
N LEU A 149 6.61 11.53 -6.55
CA LEU A 149 7.12 11.71 -5.18
C LEU A 149 6.54 12.94 -4.47
N THR A 150 5.79 13.79 -5.17
CA THR A 150 5.14 14.95 -4.55
C THR A 150 3.78 14.56 -3.96
N PRO A 151 3.53 14.79 -2.66
CA PRO A 151 2.20 14.62 -2.05
C PRO A 151 1.13 15.48 -2.74
N GLY A 152 -0.12 15.02 -2.69
CA GLY A 152 -1.29 15.78 -3.15
C GLY A 152 -1.70 15.52 -4.62
N LEU A 153 -2.61 16.35 -5.16
CA LEU A 153 -3.26 16.13 -6.47
C LEU A 153 -2.27 15.94 -7.63
N ARG A 154 -1.06 16.49 -7.52
CA ARG A 154 0.01 16.32 -8.52
C ARG A 154 0.44 14.86 -8.71
N LYS A 155 0.28 14.04 -7.67
CA LYS A 155 0.44 12.58 -7.72
C LYS A 155 -0.58 11.91 -8.65
N TYR A 156 -1.78 12.46 -8.78
CA TYR A 156 -2.87 11.89 -9.58
C TYR A 156 -3.08 12.60 -10.92
N SER A 157 -2.41 13.74 -11.12
CA SER A 157 -2.49 14.52 -12.33
C SER A 157 -1.26 14.28 -13.20
N CYS A 158 -1.43 13.62 -14.34
CA CYS A 158 -0.45 13.69 -15.41
C CYS A 158 -0.47 15.11 -16.00
N GLN A 159 0.70 15.74 -16.19
CA GLN A 159 0.78 16.92 -17.05
C GLN A 159 0.52 16.43 -18.48
N LEU A 160 -0.73 16.53 -18.93
CA LEU A 160 -1.13 16.32 -20.31
C LEU A 160 -0.45 17.41 -21.14
N THR A 161 0.68 17.07 -21.77
CA THR A 161 1.17 17.88 -22.89
C THR A 161 0.18 17.64 -24.00
N ILE A 162 -0.71 18.60 -24.17
CA ILE A 162 -1.70 18.58 -25.23
C ILE A 162 -0.94 18.64 -26.56
N ASP A 163 -0.94 17.53 -27.31
CA ASP A 163 -0.40 17.52 -28.68
C ASP A 163 -1.33 18.35 -29.57
N THR A 164 -0.91 19.57 -29.87
CA THR A 164 -1.68 20.54 -30.66
C THR A 164 -1.99 20.06 -32.08
N ASN A 165 -1.34 19.01 -32.56
CA ASN A 165 -1.64 18.39 -33.85
C ASN A 165 -2.84 17.45 -33.80
N THR A 166 -3.22 16.99 -32.61
CA THR A 166 -4.26 15.95 -32.40
C THR A 166 -5.43 16.46 -31.53
N VAL A 167 -5.41 17.74 -31.13
CA VAL A 167 -6.45 18.36 -30.29
C VAL A 167 -7.76 18.52 -31.04
N ASN A 168 -8.83 17.99 -30.45
CA ASN A 168 -10.19 18.34 -30.81
C ASN A 168 -10.43 19.83 -30.52
N ARG A 169 -10.65 20.63 -31.58
CA ARG A 169 -10.84 22.09 -31.52
C ARG A 169 -12.07 22.53 -30.70
N ASN A 170 -12.91 21.61 -30.26
CA ASN A 170 -14.10 21.89 -29.45
C ASN A 170 -13.88 21.78 -27.93
N LEU A 171 -12.68 21.39 -27.48
CA LEU A 171 -12.34 21.43 -26.05
C LEU A 171 -12.02 22.88 -25.65
N ARG A 172 -12.92 23.50 -24.88
CA ARG A 172 -12.66 24.75 -24.15
C ARG A 172 -12.40 24.40 -22.68
N LEU A 173 -11.31 24.92 -22.14
CA LEU A 173 -10.92 24.84 -20.72
C LEU A 173 -11.78 25.78 -19.86
#